data_AF-A0A2G2JUR6-F1
#
_entry.id   AF-A0A2G2JUR6-F1
#
_cell.length_a   1.000
_cell.length_b   1.000
_cell.length_c   1.000
_cell.angle_alpha   90.00
_cell.angle_beta   90.00
_cell.angle_gamma   90.00
#
_symmetry.space_group_name_H-M   'P 1'
#
loop_
_entity.id
_entity.type
_entity.pdbx_description
1 polymer ?
#
loop_
_entity_poly.entity_id
_entity_poly.type
_entity_poly.pdbx_seq_one_letter_code
_entity_poly.pdbx_strand_id
1 'polypeptide(L)'
;MTDEIDYKNNPLHGLSLKPLLEQLVDHYGFEILFAYLNINCFKTNPSVESSVKFLKKTDWAREKVEGFYLYQFKNLPKATGKQFALPPRDRIIPSDQSPGEPAELSLEDAERLNAKRAQKAAEFDQGKRSGGYKNKYGAGSSKSGSRSENSGARSEKPYRKNHSSESTSSESSNSGSTDPWAKWKK
;
A
#
# COMPACT_ATOMS: atom_id res chain seq x y z
N MET A 1 32.47 -8.75 6.45
CA MET A 1 32.35 -8.02 5.17
C MET A 1 30.97 -7.39 5.18
N THR A 2 30.87 -6.07 5.10
CA THR A 2 29.59 -5.39 4.89
C THR A 2 29.16 -5.67 3.46
N ASP A 3 28.09 -6.43 3.27
CA ASP A 3 27.45 -6.59 1.97
C ASP A 3 26.97 -5.20 1.53
N GLU A 4 27.72 -4.55 0.66
CA GLU A 4 27.41 -3.21 0.16
C GLU A 4 26.16 -3.30 -0.72
N ILE A 5 25.05 -2.74 -0.23
CA ILE A 5 23.78 -2.81 -0.95
C ILE A 5 23.85 -1.83 -2.14
N ASP A 6 23.91 -2.37 -3.35
CA ASP A 6 24.00 -1.57 -4.56
C ASP A 6 22.62 -1.07 -5.02
N TYR A 7 22.35 0.21 -4.74
CA TYR A 7 21.14 0.90 -5.20
C TYR A 7 21.34 1.68 -6.51
N LYS A 8 22.51 1.60 -7.14
CA LYS A 8 22.86 2.46 -8.31
C LYS A 8 21.93 2.26 -9.50
N ASN A 9 21.38 1.06 -9.66
CA ASN A 9 20.50 0.74 -10.79
C ASN A 9 19.07 1.23 -10.60
N ASN A 10 18.70 1.72 -9.41
CA ASN A 10 17.34 2.19 -9.19
C ASN A 10 17.13 3.58 -9.83
N PRO A 11 16.22 3.74 -10.82
CA PRO A 11 16.00 5.03 -11.49
C PRO A 11 15.51 6.17 -10.58
N LEU A 12 15.08 5.84 -9.35
CA LEU A 12 14.67 6.82 -8.35
C LEU A 12 15.85 7.35 -7.53
N HIS A 13 17.00 6.67 -7.54
CA HIS A 13 18.17 7.06 -6.77
C HIS A 13 18.75 8.36 -7.35
N GLY A 14 18.80 9.43 -6.56
CA GLY A 14 19.20 10.76 -7.01
C GLY A 14 18.11 11.56 -7.74
N LEU A 15 16.96 10.96 -8.08
CA LEU A 15 15.84 11.68 -8.69
C LEU A 15 14.96 12.34 -7.61
N SER A 16 14.75 13.65 -7.76
CA SER A 16 13.87 14.41 -6.87
C SER A 16 12.40 14.34 -7.31
N LEU A 17 11.49 14.60 -6.39
CA LEU A 17 10.06 14.40 -6.60
C LEU A 17 9.44 15.33 -7.67
N LYS A 18 10.01 16.53 -7.83
CA LYS A 18 9.54 17.52 -8.81
C LYS A 18 9.77 17.05 -10.26
N PRO A 19 11.01 16.77 -10.71
CA PRO A 19 11.26 16.29 -12.07
C PRO A 19 10.61 14.93 -12.36
N LEU A 20 10.50 14.05 -11.35
CA LEU A 20 9.75 12.81 -11.48
C LEU A 20 8.29 13.08 -11.85
N LEU A 21 7.65 14.02 -11.15
CA LEU A 21 6.25 14.34 -11.39
C LEU A 21 6.06 15.10 -12.72
N GLU A 22 6.98 16.00 -13.08
CA GLU A 22 6.98 16.68 -14.38
C GLU A 22 6.98 15.65 -15.52
N GLN A 23 7.89 14.67 -15.49
CA GLN A 23 7.94 13.61 -16.51
C GLN A 23 6.64 12.80 -16.62
N LEU A 24 6.01 12.49 -15.47
CA LEU A 24 4.74 11.76 -15.45
C LEU A 24 3.59 12.59 -16.03
N VAL A 25 3.53 13.88 -15.69
CA VAL A 25 2.49 14.79 -16.16
C VAL A 25 2.68 15.11 -17.63
N ASP A 26 3.91 15.29 -18.09
CA ASP A 26 4.23 15.57 -19.49
C ASP A 26 3.83 14.39 -20.40
N HIS A 27 3.97 13.15 -19.90
CA HIS A 27 3.64 11.96 -20.67
C HIS A 27 2.16 11.54 -20.57
N TYR A 28 1.57 11.56 -19.37
CA TYR A 28 0.22 11.02 -19.12
C TYR A 28 -0.84 12.08 -18.81
N GLY A 29 -0.44 13.27 -18.38
CA GLY A 29 -1.36 14.28 -17.86
C GLY A 29 -1.97 13.91 -16.49
N PHE A 30 -2.63 14.90 -15.87
CA PHE A 30 -3.21 14.74 -14.55
C PHE A 30 -4.43 13.81 -14.51
N GLU A 31 -5.22 13.77 -15.58
CA GLU A 31 -6.46 12.99 -15.64
C GLU A 31 -6.18 11.48 -15.58
N ILE A 32 -5.23 11.00 -16.40
CA ILE A 32 -4.79 9.60 -16.38
C ILE A 32 -4.18 9.26 -15.02
N LEU A 33 -3.30 10.11 -14.50
CA LEU A 33 -2.68 9.89 -13.18
C LEU A 33 -3.75 9.76 -12.08
N PHE A 34 -4.77 10.62 -12.09
CA PHE A 34 -5.89 10.49 -11.15
C PHE A 34 -6.66 9.19 -11.35
N ALA A 35 -6.98 8.82 -12.59
CA ALA A 35 -7.77 7.63 -12.88
C ALA A 35 -7.07 6.32 -12.44
N TYR A 36 -5.74 6.22 -12.61
CA TYR A 36 -4.97 5.04 -12.21
C TYR A 36 -4.63 5.03 -10.72
N LEU A 37 -4.17 6.16 -10.17
CA LEU A 37 -3.66 6.25 -8.81
C LEU A 37 -4.75 6.55 -7.78
N ASN A 38 -5.87 7.16 -8.18
CA ASN A 38 -6.95 7.63 -7.30
C ASN A 38 -6.40 8.50 -6.15
N ILE A 39 -5.52 9.47 -6.47
CA ILE A 39 -4.96 10.42 -5.49
C ILE A 39 -5.58 11.80 -5.76
N ASN A 40 -6.29 12.35 -4.78
CA ASN A 40 -7.08 13.57 -4.95
C ASN A 40 -6.27 14.82 -5.34
N CYS A 41 -4.96 14.87 -5.06
CA CYS A 41 -4.12 16.02 -5.46
C CYS A 41 -4.04 16.21 -6.99
N PHE A 42 -4.29 15.16 -7.77
CA PHE A 42 -4.32 15.23 -9.24
C PHE A 42 -5.69 15.62 -9.80
N LYS A 43 -6.74 15.62 -8.97
CA LYS A 43 -8.09 16.05 -9.34
C LYS A 43 -8.38 17.48 -8.89
N THR A 44 -8.04 17.80 -7.64
CA THR A 44 -8.38 19.09 -7.03
C THR A 44 -7.21 20.05 -7.18
N ASN A 45 -7.36 21.07 -8.04
CA ASN A 45 -6.31 22.05 -8.38
C ASN A 45 -5.01 21.39 -8.87
N PRO A 46 -5.07 20.68 -10.02
CA PRO A 46 -3.92 19.97 -10.57
C PRO A 46 -2.79 20.94 -10.92
N SER A 47 -1.71 20.87 -10.14
CA SER A 47 -0.46 21.60 -10.40
C SER A 47 0.70 20.77 -9.89
N VAL A 48 1.85 20.87 -10.56
CA VAL A 48 3.08 20.20 -10.15
C VAL A 48 3.48 20.66 -8.75
N GLU A 49 3.39 21.96 -8.45
CA GLU A 49 3.82 22.50 -7.16
C GLU A 49 2.92 22.07 -6.00
N SER A 50 1.60 22.08 -6.20
CA SER A 50 0.62 21.66 -5.19
C SER A 50 0.77 20.17 -4.90
N SER A 51 0.94 19.37 -5.95
CA SER A 51 1.15 17.92 -5.86
C SER A 51 2.46 17.58 -5.16
N VAL A 52 3.57 18.24 -5.47
CA VAL A 52 4.85 18.03 -4.77
C VAL A 52 4.74 18.38 -3.29
N LYS A 53 4.08 19.49 -2.94
CA LYS A 53 3.84 19.86 -1.53
C LYS A 53 3.01 18.80 -0.80
N PHE A 54 2.01 18.23 -1.46
CA PHE A 54 1.18 17.14 -0.92
C PHE A 54 1.98 15.85 -0.73
N LEU A 55 2.67 15.39 -1.78
CA LEU A 55 3.43 14.13 -1.77
C LEU A 55 4.61 14.17 -0.78
N LYS A 56 5.16 15.36 -0.47
CA LYS A 56 6.15 15.54 0.61
C LYS A 56 5.59 15.29 2.02
N LYS A 57 4.28 15.45 2.23
CA LYS A 57 3.60 15.25 3.52
C LYS A 57 2.92 13.90 3.64
N THR A 58 2.76 13.18 2.53
CA THR A 58 1.94 11.96 2.45
C THR A 58 2.76 10.84 1.82
N ASP A 59 3.50 10.12 2.66
CA ASP A 59 4.51 9.15 2.22
C ASP A 59 3.90 8.00 1.41
N TRP A 60 2.78 7.42 1.86
CA TRP A 60 2.11 6.36 1.11
C TRP A 60 1.72 6.79 -0.31
N ALA A 61 1.35 8.06 -0.51
CA ALA A 61 0.99 8.60 -1.81
C ALA A 61 2.25 8.79 -2.68
N ARG A 62 3.34 9.25 -2.07
CA ARG A 62 4.65 9.37 -2.71
C ARG A 62 5.14 8.01 -3.20
N GLU A 63 5.15 7.01 -2.34
CA GLU A 63 5.54 5.64 -2.70
C GLU A 63 4.67 5.06 -3.80
N LYS A 64 3.37 5.39 -3.81
CA LYS A 64 2.46 4.96 -4.89
C LYS A 64 2.83 5.58 -6.23
N VAL A 65 3.15 6.88 -6.26
CA VAL A 65 3.60 7.60 -7.46
C VAL A 65 4.97 7.08 -7.94
N GLU A 66 5.92 6.87 -7.01
CA GLU A 66 7.24 6.33 -7.33
C GLU A 66 7.16 4.89 -7.85
N GLY A 67 6.30 4.05 -7.26
CA GLY A 67 6.03 2.70 -7.76
C GLY A 67 5.42 2.72 -9.16
N PHE A 68 4.49 3.64 -9.42
CA PHE A 68 3.92 3.84 -10.75
C PHE A 68 4.98 4.29 -11.76
N TYR A 69 5.88 5.18 -11.37
CA TYR A 69 7.00 5.60 -12.21
C TYR A 69 7.90 4.42 -12.60
N LEU A 70 8.24 3.52 -11.66
CA LEU A 70 9.09 2.35 -11.97
C LEU A 70 8.41 1.37 -12.94
N TYR A 71 7.15 1.03 -12.71
CA TYR A 71 6.51 -0.07 -13.45
C TYR A 71 5.73 0.38 -14.67
N GLN A 72 5.17 1.58 -14.66
CA GLN A 72 4.36 2.08 -15.77
C GLN A 72 5.17 3.01 -16.68
N PHE A 73 5.99 3.89 -16.11
CA PHE A 73 6.78 4.83 -16.91
C PHE A 73 8.14 4.27 -17.34
N LYS A 74 8.83 3.55 -16.46
CA LYS A 74 10.10 2.87 -16.78
C LYS A 74 9.90 1.42 -17.25
N ASN A 75 8.66 0.92 -17.23
CA ASN A 75 8.27 -0.40 -17.69
C ASN A 75 9.16 -1.54 -17.15
N LEU A 76 9.60 -1.42 -15.90
CA LEU A 76 10.43 -2.42 -15.26
C LEU A 76 9.62 -3.66 -14.90
N PRO A 77 10.23 -4.86 -14.89
CA PRO A 77 9.56 -6.05 -14.40
C PRO A 77 9.19 -5.90 -12.92
N LYS A 78 8.10 -6.55 -12.52
CA LYS A 78 7.63 -6.48 -11.12
C LYS A 78 8.67 -7.09 -10.19
N ALA A 79 8.97 -6.37 -9.10
CA ALA A 79 9.89 -6.85 -8.09
C ALA A 79 9.38 -8.12 -7.39
N THR A 80 10.31 -8.97 -6.95
CA THR A 80 10.04 -10.15 -6.12
C THR A 80 9.33 -9.76 -4.82
N GLY A 81 8.50 -10.64 -4.24
CA GLY A 81 7.67 -10.31 -3.05
C GLY A 81 8.43 -9.68 -1.88
N LYS A 82 9.65 -10.16 -1.57
CA LYS A 82 10.50 -9.57 -0.52
C LYS A 82 10.91 -8.12 -0.84
N GLN A 83 11.29 -7.85 -2.09
CA GLN A 83 11.68 -6.51 -2.56
C GLN A 83 10.45 -5.60 -2.74
N PHE A 84 9.32 -6.14 -3.16
CA PHE A 84 8.09 -5.37 -3.33
C PHE A 84 7.53 -4.84 -2.00
N ALA A 85 7.79 -5.54 -0.89
CA ALA A 85 7.43 -5.10 0.46
C ALA A 85 8.24 -3.87 0.93
N LEU A 86 9.38 -3.58 0.30
CA LEU A 86 10.19 -2.40 0.58
C LEU A 86 9.65 -1.17 -0.18
N PRO A 87 9.89 0.04 0.36
CA PRO A 87 9.60 1.29 -0.35
C PRO A 87 10.28 1.31 -1.72
N PRO A 88 9.68 1.92 -2.76
CA PRO A 88 10.22 1.92 -4.12
C PRO A 88 11.68 2.38 -4.24
N ARG A 89 12.11 3.34 -3.40
CA ARG A 89 13.48 3.86 -3.39
C ARG A 89 14.50 2.88 -2.81
N ASP A 90 14.06 1.97 -1.94
CA ASP A 90 14.90 0.99 -1.24
C ASP A 90 14.93 -0.37 -1.96
N ARG A 91 14.27 -0.46 -3.12
CA ARG A 91 14.28 -1.69 -3.93
C ARG A 91 15.60 -1.82 -4.68
N ILE A 92 16.16 -3.03 -4.61
CA ILE A 92 17.33 -3.41 -5.39
C ILE A 92 16.85 -3.88 -6.77
N ILE A 93 17.31 -3.20 -7.82
CA ILE A 93 17.05 -3.55 -9.21
C ILE A 93 18.29 -4.25 -9.76
N PRO A 94 18.18 -5.53 -10.19
CA PRO A 94 19.27 -6.26 -10.83
C PRO A 94 19.83 -5.53 -12.06
N SER A 95 21.14 -5.63 -12.31
CA SER A 95 21.83 -4.90 -13.39
C SER A 95 21.47 -5.35 -14.80
N ASP A 96 20.87 -6.53 -14.94
CA ASP A 96 20.31 -7.04 -16.20
C ASP A 96 19.02 -6.34 -16.62
N GLN A 97 18.34 -5.67 -15.69
CA GLN A 97 17.07 -4.99 -15.95
C GLN A 97 17.32 -3.54 -16.34
N SER A 98 16.86 -3.17 -17.54
CA SER A 98 16.92 -1.79 -18.03
C SER A 98 15.51 -1.21 -18.17
N PRO A 99 15.35 0.11 -17.94
CA PRO A 99 14.09 0.79 -18.22
C PRO A 99 13.69 0.71 -19.69
N GLY A 100 12.44 0.39 -19.95
CA GLY A 100 11.83 0.39 -21.28
C GLY A 100 11.06 1.68 -21.59
N GLU A 101 10.31 1.63 -22.69
CA GLU A 101 9.40 2.71 -23.08
C GLU A 101 8.21 2.81 -22.11
N PRO A 102 7.70 4.03 -21.84
CA PRO A 102 6.52 4.22 -21.02
C PRO A 102 5.31 3.46 -21.57
N ALA A 103 4.58 2.79 -20.69
CA ALA A 103 3.42 2.03 -21.08
C ALA A 103 2.24 2.93 -21.49
N GLU A 104 1.59 2.59 -22.60
CA GLU A 104 0.39 3.30 -23.05
C GLU A 104 -0.77 3.06 -22.07
N LEU A 105 -1.32 4.14 -21.51
CA LEU A 105 -2.41 4.09 -20.55
C LEU A 105 -3.65 4.74 -21.14
N SER A 106 -4.73 3.97 -21.25
CA SER A 106 -6.03 4.49 -21.68
C SER A 106 -6.92 4.86 -20.48
N LEU A 107 -7.79 5.86 -20.66
CA LEU A 107 -8.79 6.22 -19.65
C LEU A 107 -9.86 5.13 -19.51
N GLU A 108 -10.23 4.47 -20.61
CA GLU A 108 -11.20 3.36 -20.61
C GLU A 108 -10.74 2.20 -19.74
N ASP A 109 -9.46 1.84 -19.79
CA ASP A 109 -8.90 0.79 -18.94
C ASP A 109 -8.91 1.19 -17.47
N ALA A 110 -8.65 2.47 -17.17
CA ALA A 110 -8.72 3.00 -15.83
C ALA A 110 -10.15 2.91 -15.26
N GLU A 111 -11.16 3.23 -16.07
CA GLU A 111 -12.57 3.11 -15.70
C GLU A 111 -12.95 1.65 -15.41
N ARG A 112 -12.54 0.71 -16.27
CA ARG A 112 -12.77 -0.73 -16.04
C ARG A 112 -12.13 -1.20 -14.74
N LEU A 113 -10.89 -0.78 -14.47
CA LEU A 113 -10.20 -1.12 -13.22
C LEU A 113 -10.90 -0.52 -11.99
N ASN A 114 -11.37 0.72 -12.08
CA ASN A 114 -12.08 1.38 -10.99
C ASN A 114 -13.48 0.79 -10.77
N ALA A 115 -14.21 0.46 -11.84
CA ALA A 115 -15.49 -0.24 -11.75
C ALA A 115 -15.33 -1.62 -11.11
N LYS A 116 -14.30 -2.38 -11.49
CA LYS A 116 -13.98 -3.67 -10.87
C LYS A 116 -13.66 -3.54 -9.38
N ARG A 117 -12.90 -2.51 -8.98
CA ARG A 117 -12.63 -2.20 -7.57
C ARG A 117 -13.91 -1.87 -6.81
N ALA A 118 -14.80 -1.07 -7.41
CA ALA A 118 -16.09 -0.69 -6.81
C ALA A 118 -17.03 -1.89 -6.65
N GLN A 119 -17.15 -2.75 -7.66
CA GLN A 119 -17.95 -3.99 -7.58
C GLN A 119 -17.44 -4.91 -6.46
N LYS A 120 -16.13 -5.16 -6.39
CA LYS A 120 -15.54 -5.98 -5.33
C LYS A 120 -15.75 -5.38 -3.93
N ALA A 121 -15.70 -4.06 -3.81
CA ALA A 121 -16.00 -3.38 -2.56
C ALA A 121 -17.47 -3.52 -2.15
N ALA A 122 -18.40 -3.41 -3.12
CA ALA A 122 -19.83 -3.58 -2.88
C ALA A 122 -20.18 -5.03 -2.48
N GLU A 123 -19.59 -6.03 -3.14
CA GLU A 123 -19.75 -7.45 -2.80
C GLU A 123 -19.28 -7.74 -1.37
N PHE A 124 -18.12 -7.20 -0.98
CA PHE A 124 -17.61 -7.34 0.38
C PHE A 124 -18.55 -6.71 1.43
N ASP A 125 -19.12 -5.53 1.15
CA ASP A 125 -20.09 -4.88 2.06
C ASP A 125 -21.37 -5.71 2.21
N GLN A 126 -21.87 -6.31 1.12
CA GLN A 126 -23.02 -7.22 1.17
C GLN A 126 -22.73 -8.46 2.02
N GLY A 127 -21.54 -9.06 1.90
CA GLY A 127 -21.10 -10.18 2.74
C GLY A 127 -21.04 -9.83 4.23
N LYS A 128 -20.61 -8.59 4.56
CA LYS A 128 -20.58 -8.08 5.94
C LYS A 128 -21.98 -7.82 6.51
N ARG A 129 -22.93 -7.38 5.67
CA ARG A 129 -24.35 -7.21 6.04
C ARG A 129 -25.08 -8.55 6.20
N SER A 130 -24.66 -9.57 5.45
CA SER A 130 -25.16 -10.96 5.53
C SER A 130 -24.63 -11.71 6.78
N GLY A 131 -23.35 -11.54 7.10
CA GLY A 131 -22.65 -12.20 8.22
C GLY A 131 -22.84 -11.54 9.59
N GLY A 132 -24.03 -11.00 9.89
CA GLY A 132 -24.35 -10.45 11.20
C GLY A 132 -24.35 -11.53 12.28
N TYR A 133 -23.21 -11.76 12.94
CA TYR A 133 -23.16 -12.45 14.22
C TYR A 133 -24.04 -11.69 15.21
N LYS A 134 -25.21 -12.26 15.52
CA LYS A 134 -26.09 -11.80 16.61
C LYS A 134 -25.28 -11.79 17.91
N ASN A 135 -24.94 -10.61 18.42
CA ASN A 135 -24.54 -10.47 19.82
C ASN A 135 -25.71 -10.93 20.70
N LYS A 136 -25.59 -12.13 21.27
CA LYS A 136 -26.57 -12.76 22.17
C LYS A 136 -26.39 -12.28 23.62
N TYR A 137 -26.13 -10.99 23.82
CA TYR A 137 -26.06 -10.39 25.16
C TYR A 137 -26.64 -8.97 25.12
N GLY A 138 -27.82 -8.81 25.72
CA GLY A 138 -28.24 -7.55 26.36
C GLY A 138 -29.03 -6.56 25.51
N ALA A 139 -30.32 -6.80 25.34
CA ALA A 139 -31.29 -5.73 25.20
C ALA A 139 -31.44 -5.01 26.56
N GLY A 140 -31.13 -3.71 26.61
CA GLY A 140 -31.24 -2.88 27.80
C GLY A 140 -31.68 -1.46 27.43
N SER A 141 -32.95 -1.20 27.72
CA SER A 141 -33.72 0.05 27.61
C SER A 141 -32.98 1.37 27.89
N SER A 142 -33.44 2.40 27.18
CA SER A 142 -33.24 3.85 27.37
C SER A 142 -33.10 4.37 28.80
N LYS A 143 -32.19 5.34 29.02
CA LYS A 143 -32.46 6.56 29.81
C LYS A 143 -31.42 7.67 29.62
N SER A 144 -31.94 8.89 29.58
CA SER A 144 -31.29 10.20 29.68
C SER A 144 -30.40 10.37 30.92
N GLY A 145 -29.39 11.24 30.85
CA GLY A 145 -28.93 11.99 32.03
C GLY A 145 -27.45 12.39 32.10
N SER A 146 -27.23 13.71 32.02
CA SER A 146 -26.22 14.54 32.70
C SER A 146 -24.70 14.42 32.45
N ARG A 147 -24.13 15.61 32.15
CA ARG A 147 -22.77 16.11 32.40
C ARG A 147 -22.08 15.53 33.66
N SER A 148 -20.77 15.26 33.57
CA SER A 148 -19.74 15.87 34.42
C SER A 148 -18.31 15.54 33.92
N GLU A 149 -17.37 16.39 34.30
CA GLU A 149 -16.01 16.60 33.81
C GLU A 149 -14.98 15.52 34.20
N ASN A 150 -13.89 15.46 33.41
CA ASN A 150 -12.50 15.68 33.86
C ASN A 150 -11.46 14.61 33.48
N SER A 151 -10.34 15.14 32.99
CA SER A 151 -8.95 14.67 33.04
C SER A 151 -8.55 13.34 32.38
N GLY A 152 -7.83 13.50 31.26
CA GLY A 152 -6.42 13.10 31.17
C GLY A 152 -6.10 11.61 31.05
N ALA A 153 -5.71 11.18 29.85
CA ALA A 153 -4.50 10.37 29.62
C ALA A 153 -4.34 10.08 28.12
N ARG A 154 -3.30 10.65 27.53
CA ARG A 154 -2.68 10.20 26.27
C ARG A 154 -2.32 8.71 26.43
N SER A 155 -2.92 7.82 25.65
CA SER A 155 -2.40 6.46 25.48
C SER A 155 -1.65 6.35 24.16
N GLU A 156 -0.33 6.35 24.28
CA GLU A 156 0.59 5.98 23.20
C GLU A 156 0.36 4.53 22.79
N LYS A 157 0.33 4.26 21.48
CA LYS A 157 0.28 2.91 20.93
C LYS A 157 1.67 2.29 21.05
N PRO A 158 1.86 1.14 21.72
CA PRO A 158 3.18 0.54 21.84
C PRO A 158 3.59 -0.15 20.53
N TYR A 159 4.76 0.24 20.04
CA TYR A 159 5.55 -0.40 19.00
C TYR A 159 5.97 -1.80 19.48
N ARG A 160 5.56 -2.87 18.78
CA ARG A 160 6.00 -4.24 19.08
C ARG A 160 7.40 -4.47 18.51
N LYS A 161 8.36 -4.55 19.44
CA LYS A 161 9.76 -4.93 19.22
C LYS A 161 9.87 -6.45 19.19
N ASN A 162 10.19 -7.04 18.03
CA ASN A 162 10.53 -8.46 17.95
C ASN A 162 12.00 -8.64 18.36
N HIS A 163 12.22 -9.24 19.52
CA HIS A 163 13.53 -9.76 19.91
C HIS A 163 13.67 -11.21 19.46
N SER A 164 14.82 -11.47 18.83
CA SER A 164 15.39 -12.77 18.50
C SER A 164 15.53 -13.65 19.75
N SER A 165 15.32 -14.97 19.59
CA SER A 165 16.14 -15.95 20.27
C SER A 165 16.19 -17.27 19.49
N GLU A 166 17.43 -17.63 19.21
CA GLU A 166 17.98 -18.88 18.68
C GLU A 166 17.56 -20.15 19.44
N SER A 167 18.04 -21.29 18.94
CA SER A 167 18.11 -22.65 19.53
C SER A 167 16.82 -23.48 19.41
N THR A 168 16.79 -24.74 18.95
CA THR A 168 17.80 -25.81 18.82
C THR A 168 17.29 -26.87 17.83
N SER A 169 18.22 -27.53 17.17
CA SER A 169 18.08 -28.77 16.39
C SER A 169 17.47 -29.95 17.17
N SER A 170 16.51 -30.66 16.56
CA SER A 170 16.39 -32.12 16.67
C SER A 170 15.54 -32.68 15.53
N GLU A 171 16.12 -33.62 14.78
CA GLU A 171 15.46 -34.43 13.77
C GLU A 171 14.49 -35.41 14.43
N SER A 172 13.31 -35.62 13.83
CA SER A 172 12.56 -36.89 13.85
C SER A 172 11.38 -36.82 12.88
N SER A 173 11.42 -37.73 11.90
CA SER A 173 10.40 -38.02 10.90
C SER A 173 9.01 -38.33 11.48
N ASN A 174 7.94 -37.71 10.94
CA ASN A 174 6.71 -38.44 10.61
C ASN A 174 5.81 -37.65 9.65
N SER A 175 5.26 -38.33 8.65
CA SER A 175 4.32 -37.81 7.67
C SER A 175 2.97 -37.45 8.30
N GLY A 176 2.42 -36.28 7.99
CA GLY A 176 1.05 -35.92 8.35
C GLY A 176 0.73 -34.47 8.00
N SER A 177 0.13 -34.25 6.83
CA SER A 177 -0.41 -32.96 6.39
C SER A 177 -1.44 -32.45 7.42
N THR A 178 -1.04 -31.50 8.25
CA THR A 178 -1.91 -30.82 9.21
C THR A 178 -2.18 -29.41 8.72
N ASP A 179 -3.44 -29.17 8.32
CA ASP A 179 -3.93 -27.86 7.91
C ASP A 179 -3.86 -26.88 9.11
N PRO A 180 -3.10 -25.78 9.02
CA PRO A 180 -2.88 -24.86 10.14
C PRO A 180 -4.15 -24.10 10.58
N TRP A 181 -5.28 -24.23 9.87
CA TRP A 181 -6.50 -23.46 10.10
C TRP A 181 -7.62 -24.21 10.84
N ALA A 182 -7.42 -25.48 11.22
CA ALA A 182 -8.46 -26.32 11.84
C ALA A 182 -8.97 -25.83 13.22
N LYS A 183 -8.28 -24.90 13.88
CA LYS A 183 -8.60 -24.47 15.26
C LYS A 183 -9.75 -23.46 15.38
N TRP A 184 -10.32 -22.98 14.27
CA TRP A 184 -11.26 -21.85 14.27
C TRP A 184 -12.72 -22.22 13.98
N LYS A 185 -13.04 -23.52 13.83
CA LYS A 185 -14.43 -23.99 13.81
C LYS A 185 -14.81 -24.56 15.18
N LYS A 186 -15.33 -23.72 16.07
CA LYS A 186 -16.27 -24.16 17.12
C LYS A 186 -17.15 -23.01 17.59
#